data_AF-A0A3A9BTZ3-F1
#
_entry.id   AF-A0A3A9BTZ3-F1
#
_cell.length_a   1.000
_cell.length_b   1.000
_cell.length_c   1.000
_cell.angle_alpha   90.00
_cell.angle_beta   90.00
_cell.angle_gamma   90.00
#
_symmetry.space_group_name_H-M   'P 1'
#
loop_
_entity.id
_entity.type
_entity.pdbx_description
1 polymer ?
#
loop_
_entity_poly.entity_id
_entity_poly.type
_entity_poly.pdbx_seq_one_letter_code
_entity_poly.pdbx_strand_id
1 'polypeptide(L)' 'MKRIYANLLGNWIDITENGTVEDHQNPLVYFEENLRYADGSTTAECFKYDYVNVQYNGSNYRIHPSCIQIVES' A
#
# COMPACT_ATOMS: atom_id res chain seq x y z
N MET A 1 -1.73 -15.64 7.17
CA MET A 1 -2.69 -14.49 7.12
C MET A 1 -1.98 -13.27 6.54
N LYS A 2 -2.60 -12.55 5.60
CA LYS A 2 -2.00 -11.36 4.95
C LYS A 2 -2.39 -10.07 5.69
N ARG A 3 -1.42 -9.22 6.00
CA ARG A 3 -1.59 -7.93 6.68
C ARG A 3 -0.81 -6.85 5.95
N ILE A 4 -1.40 -5.66 5.86
CA ILE A 4 -0.81 -4.50 5.18
C ILE A 4 -0.59 -3.39 6.19
N TYR A 5 0.66 -2.94 6.32
CA TYR A 5 1.04 -1.83 7.20
C TYR A 5 1.54 -0.65 6.38
N ALA A 6 1.17 0.56 6.81
CA ALA A 6 1.67 1.81 6.26
C ALA A 6 2.41 2.61 7.33
N ASN A 7 3.57 3.17 7.01
CA ASN A 7 4.27 4.12 7.86
C ASN A 7 3.66 5.51 7.66
N LEU A 8 2.81 5.94 8.59
CA LEU A 8 2.18 7.24 8.58
C LEU A 8 2.87 8.13 9.62
N LEU A 9 3.69 9.07 9.14
CA LEU A 9 4.43 10.03 9.96
C LEU A 9 5.32 9.38 11.03
N GLY A 10 5.98 8.28 10.69
CA GLY A 10 6.88 7.53 11.59
C GLY A 10 6.22 6.37 12.33
N ASN A 11 4.89 6.21 12.24
CA ASN A 11 4.17 5.14 12.92
C ASN A 11 3.71 4.07 11.92
N TRP A 12 4.09 2.83 12.14
CA TRP A 12 3.57 1.69 11.37
C TRP A 12 2.17 1.33 11.85
N ILE A 13 1.18 1.56 10.98
CA ILE A 13 -0.24 1.37 11.26
C ILE A 13 -0.76 0.23 10.39
N ASP A 14 -1.50 -0.70 10.99
CA ASP A 14 -2.23 -1.74 10.25
C ASP A 14 -3.43 -1.09 9.53
N ILE A 15 -3.37 -1.08 8.20
CA ILE A 15 -4.43 -0.52 7.35
C ILE A 15 -5.33 -1.60 6.74
N THR A 16 -5.08 -2.88 7.05
CA THR A 16 -5.73 -4.03 6.39
C THR A 16 -7.26 -3.92 6.35
N GLU A 17 -7.87 -3.51 7.47
CA GLU A 17 -9.34 -3.46 7.63
C GLU A 17 -9.90 -2.04 7.72
N ASN A 18 -9.11 -1.09 8.22
CA ASN A 18 -9.57 0.26 8.59
C ASN A 18 -8.95 1.39 7.75
N GLY A 19 -8.15 1.05 6.74
CA GLY A 19 -7.60 2.00 5.79
C GLY A 19 -7.93 1.62 4.34
N THR A 20 -7.68 2.55 3.44
CA THR A 20 -7.79 2.32 2.00
C THR A 20 -6.58 2.89 1.27
N VAL A 21 -6.38 2.46 0.03
CA VAL A 21 -5.26 2.86 -0.83
C VAL A 21 -5.76 3.36 -2.18
N GLU A 22 -4.97 4.23 -2.81
CA GLU A 22 -5.27 4.86 -4.10
C GLU A 22 -6.65 5.51 -4.12
N ASP A 23 -7.55 5.03 -4.98
CA ASP A 23 -8.92 5.52 -5.12
C ASP A 23 -9.86 4.80 -4.14
N HIS A 24 -9.57 4.91 -2.84
CA HIS A 24 -10.33 4.30 -1.75
C HIS A 24 -10.50 2.77 -1.85
N GLN A 25 -9.52 2.09 -2.45
CA GLN A 25 -9.56 0.64 -2.62
C GLN A 25 -9.17 -0.09 -1.33
N ASN A 26 -9.71 -1.30 -1.14
CA ASN A 26 -9.30 -2.17 -0.05
C ASN A 26 -7.81 -2.56 -0.24
N PRO A 27 -6.96 -2.45 0.79
CA PRO A 27 -5.53 -2.71 0.65
C PRO A 27 -5.18 -4.13 0.22
N LEU A 28 -5.89 -5.15 0.74
CA LEU A 28 -5.62 -6.55 0.38
C LEU A 28 -5.88 -6.77 -1.11
N VAL A 29 -7.04 -6.31 -1.60
CA VAL A 29 -7.43 -6.45 -3.02
C VAL A 29 -6.46 -5.68 -3.91
N TYR A 30 -6.18 -4.42 -3.60
CA TYR A 30 -5.31 -3.58 -4.42
C TYR A 30 -3.91 -4.19 -4.60
N PHE A 31 -3.26 -4.59 -3.49
CA PHE A 31 -1.91 -5.15 -3.58
C PHE A 31 -1.93 -6.55 -4.19
N GLU A 32 -2.95 -7.37 -3.97
CA GLU A 32 -3.07 -8.67 -4.64
C GLU A 32 -3.15 -8.52 -6.17
N GLU A 33 -3.94 -7.56 -6.65
CA GLU A 33 -4.12 -7.35 -8.10
C GLU A 33 -2.94 -6.63 -8.76
N ASN A 34 -2.24 -5.75 -8.03
CA ASN A 34 -1.25 -4.82 -8.59
C ASN A 34 0.20 -5.09 -8.16
N LEU A 35 0.47 -6.05 -7.28
CA LEU A 35 1.83 -6.53 -6.98
C LEU A 35 2.33 -7.47 -8.09
N ARG A 36 2.41 -6.93 -9.31
CA ARG A 36 2.87 -7.61 -10.53
C ARG A 36 3.90 -6.75 -11.24
N TYR A 37 4.82 -7.40 -11.95
CA TYR A 37 5.92 -6.75 -12.65
C TYR A 37 5.70 -6.92 -14.16
N ALA A 38 5.79 -5.82 -14.90
CA ALA A 38 5.89 -5.89 -16.35
C ALA A 38 7.25 -6.50 -16.77
N ASP A 39 7.33 -7.08 -17.97
CA ASP A 39 8.55 -7.69 -18.49
C ASP A 39 9.74 -6.71 -18.44
N GLY A 40 10.79 -7.10 -17.71
CA GLY A 40 12.00 -6.30 -17.52
C GLY A 40 11.90 -5.18 -16.47
N SER A 41 10.75 -5.00 -15.81
CA SER A 41 10.60 -4.01 -14.73
C SER A 41 11.05 -4.57 -13.38
N THR A 42 11.77 -3.77 -12.60
CA THR A 42 12.05 -4.02 -11.18
C THR A 42 11.03 -3.36 -10.25
N THR A 43 10.07 -2.62 -10.81
CA THR A 43 9.03 -1.89 -10.07
C THR A 43 7.68 -2.56 -10.31
N ALA A 44 6.99 -2.92 -9.23
CA ALA A 44 5.64 -3.45 -9.31
C ALA A 44 4.64 -2.37 -9.75
N GLU A 45 3.56 -2.75 -10.43
CA GLU A 45 2.52 -1.83 -10.91
C GLU A 45 1.94 -0.95 -9.79
N CYS A 46 1.79 -1.50 -8.58
CA CYS A 46 1.32 -0.75 -7.40
C CYS A 46 2.27 0.37 -6.92
N PHE A 47 3.51 0.42 -7.43
CA PHE A 47 4.53 1.38 -7.03
C PHE A 47 5.06 2.25 -8.18
N LYS A 48 4.41 2.22 -9.34
CA LYS A 48 4.90 2.89 -10.56
C LYS A 48 4.92 4.43 -10.52
N TYR A 49 4.25 5.03 -9.54
CA TYR A 49 4.16 6.49 -9.41
C TYR A 49 5.05 7.06 -8.29
N ASP A 50 5.98 6.27 -7.75
CA ASP A 50 6.90 6.64 -6.67
C ASP A 50 6.24 7.08 -5.35
N TYR A 51 4.92 6.92 -5.24
CA TYR A 51 4.15 7.05 -4.00
C TYR A 51 2.97 6.07 -4.00
N VAL A 52 2.42 5.86 -2.81
CA VAL A 52 1.13 5.21 -2.56
C VAL A 52 0.26 6.21 -1.81
N ASN A 53 -0.96 6.44 -2.29
CA ASN A 53 -1.95 7.24 -1.59
C ASN A 53 -2.66 6.35 -0.56
N VAL A 54 -2.57 6.68 0.72
CA VAL A 54 -3.20 5.94 1.82
C VAL A 54 -4.23 6.83 2.48
N GLN A 55 -5.44 6.33 2.68
CA GLN A 55 -6.48 7.00 3.44
C GLN A 55 -6.70 6.31 4.76
N TYR A 56 -6.55 7.06 5.85
CA TYR A 56 -6.71 6.54 7.19
C TYR A 56 -7.20 7.64 8.12
N ASN A 57 -8.24 7.34 8.90
CA ASN A 57 -8.82 8.24 9.90
C ASN A 57 -9.13 9.66 9.37
N GLY A 58 -9.77 9.74 8.19
CA GLY A 58 -10.18 11.00 7.55
C GLY A 58 -9.03 11.81 6.91
N SER A 59 -7.80 11.29 6.92
CA SER A 59 -6.63 11.95 6.32
C SER A 59 -6.13 11.18 5.10
N ASN A 60 -5.57 11.92 4.13
CA ASN A 60 -4.89 11.38 2.96
C ASN A 60 -3.37 11.54 3.14
N TYR A 61 -2.63 10.44 3.00
CA TYR A 61 -1.18 10.40 3.08
C TYR A 61 -0.62 9.94 1.74
N ARG A 62 0.36 10.66 1.19
CA ARG A 62 1.15 10.17 0.07
C ARG A 62 2.50 9.75 0.61
N ILE A 63 2.76 8.45 0.60
CA ILE A 63 3.96 7.87 1.21
C ILE A 63 4.79 7.15 0.14
N HIS A 64 6.10 7.15 0.30
CA HIS A 64 6.98 6.40 -0.59
C HIS A 64 6.69 4.88 -0.51
N PRO A 65 6.84 4.09 -1.59
CA PRO A 65 6.60 2.64 -1.58
C PRO A 65 7.29 1.86 -0.44
N SER A 66 8.51 2.27 -0.04
CA SER A 66 9.22 1.64 1.08
C SER A 66 8.52 1.83 2.45
N CYS A 67 7.53 2.71 2.53
CA CYS A 67 6.67 2.91 3.70
C CYS A 67 5.45 1.98 3.71
N ILE A 68 5.37 0.99 2.81
CA ILE A 68 4.40 -0.09 2.83
C ILE A 68 5.10 -1.39 3.24
N GLN A 69 4.44 -2.19 4.10
CA GLN A 69 4.86 -3.56 4.42
C GLN A 69 3.69 -4.50 4.17
N ILE A 70 3.95 -5.56 3.40
CA ILE A 70 3.01 -6.67 3.16
C ILE A 70 3.55 -7.86 3.95
N VAL A 71 2.86 -8.25 5.01
CA VAL A 71 3.26 -9.34 5.90
C VAL A 71 2.39 -10.56 5.58
N GLU A 72 3.03 -11.66 5.21
CA GLU A 72 2.38 -12.95 4.97
C GLU A 72 2.90 -14.00 5.96
N SER A 73 2.00 -14.86 6.42
CA SER A 73 2.23 -15.99 7.35
C SER A 73 1.47 -17.21 6.89
#